data_AF-Q5DBX2-F1
#
_entry.id   AF-Q5DBX2-F1
#
_cell.length_a   1.000
_cell.length_b   1.000
_cell.length_c   1.000
_cell.angle_alpha   90.00
_cell.angle_beta   90.00
_cell.angle_gamma   90.00
#
_symmetry.space_group_name_H-M   'P 1'
#
loop_
_entity.id
_entity.type
_entity.pdbx_description
1 polymer ?
#
loop_
_entity_poly.entity_id
_entity_poly.type
_entity_poly.pdbx_seq_one_letter_code
_entity_poly.pdbx_strand_id
1 'polypeptide(L)'
;MVDDHLWTKADTYLKVVDKFNEWLISAFVTPGMSLNQYLGLRFILLHDELNENRIKYFFQDTYEAYIKLALNPFFERDKPINSPSFSRRVQRIANKHFG
;
A
#
# COMPACT_ATOMS: atom_id res chain seq x y z
N MET A 1 -6.59 -0.54 14.92
CA MET A 1 -5.46 -1.40 14.48
C MET A 1 -4.46 -0.62 13.62
N VAL A 2 -4.80 -0.21 12.39
CA VAL A 2 -3.89 0.62 11.56
C VAL A 2 -3.73 2.03 12.14
N ASP A 3 -4.84 2.67 12.51
CA ASP A 3 -4.88 4.02 13.11
C ASP A 3 -4.01 4.16 14.36
N ASP A 4 -3.95 3.11 15.19
CA ASP A 4 -3.15 3.11 16.44
C ASP A 4 -1.64 3.13 16.16
N HIS A 5 -1.20 2.56 15.04
CA HIS A 5 0.21 2.48 14.66
C HIS A 5 0.72 3.76 13.96
N LEU A 6 -0.18 4.56 13.38
CA LEU A 6 0.17 5.77 12.62
C LEU A 6 0.69 6.91 13.46
N TRP A 7 0.12 7.11 14.64
CA TRP A 7 0.51 8.20 15.54
C TRP A 7 1.84 7.93 16.26
N THR A 8 2.32 6.69 16.18
CA THR A 8 3.46 6.21 16.96
C THR A 8 4.72 6.02 16.11
N LYS A 9 4.59 5.85 14.78
CA LYS A 9 5.71 5.59 13.87
C LYS A 9 5.70 6.57 12.70
N ALA A 10 6.84 7.25 12.48
CA ALA A 10 7.07 8.12 11.32
C ALA A 10 7.33 7.32 10.02
N ASP A 11 7.42 6.00 10.10
CA ASP A 11 7.64 5.13 8.95
C ASP A 11 6.34 4.89 8.16
N THR A 12 6.47 4.91 6.83
CA THR A 12 5.36 4.62 5.90
C THR A 12 5.00 3.13 5.85
N TYR A 13 5.91 2.23 6.22
CA TYR A 13 5.65 0.80 6.29
C TYR A 13 5.39 0.37 7.74
N LEU A 14 4.16 -0.10 8.02
CA LEU A 14 3.74 -0.48 9.36
C LEU A 14 4.03 -1.94 9.71
N LYS A 15 4.62 -2.70 8.78
CA LYS A 15 4.84 -4.15 8.89
C LYS A 15 3.51 -4.89 9.07
N VAL A 16 3.56 -6.07 9.70
CA VAL A 16 2.39 -6.86 10.07
C VAL A 16 1.62 -6.11 11.16
N VAL A 17 0.41 -5.69 10.84
CA VAL A 17 -0.50 -4.99 11.77
C VAL A 17 -1.54 -5.92 12.39
N ASP A 18 -1.78 -7.08 11.77
CA ASP A 18 -2.71 -8.10 12.27
C ASP A 18 -2.39 -9.48 11.68
N LYS A 19 -2.94 -10.54 12.27
CA LYS A 19 -2.81 -11.93 11.83
C LYS A 19 -4.13 -12.68 12.00
N PHE A 20 -4.55 -13.37 10.95
CA PHE A 20 -5.73 -14.24 10.96
C PHE A 20 -5.39 -15.61 10.38
N ASN A 21 -5.39 -16.64 11.22
CA ASN A 21 -4.91 -18.01 10.90
C ASN A 21 -3.46 -17.99 10.38
N GLU A 22 -3.19 -18.58 9.21
CA GLU A 22 -1.88 -18.49 8.55
C GLU A 22 -1.62 -17.14 7.86
N TRP A 23 -2.65 -16.29 7.68
CA TRP A 23 -2.50 -15.06 6.92
C TRP A 23 -2.04 -13.89 7.78
N LEU A 24 -0.97 -13.25 7.32
CA LEU A 24 -0.44 -12.00 7.86
C LEU A 24 -1.03 -10.82 7.10
N ILE A 25 -1.40 -9.78 7.84
CA ILE A 25 -1.94 -8.54 7.29
C ILE A 25 -0.88 -7.47 7.48
N SER A 26 -0.20 -7.08 6.40
CA SER A 26 0.75 -5.98 6.40
C SER A 26 0.13 -4.70 5.85
N ALA A 27 0.51 -3.56 6.44
CA ALA A 27 0.01 -2.26 6.02
C ALA A 27 1.11 -1.28 5.64
N PHE A 28 0.82 -0.45 4.65
CA PHE A 28 1.63 0.69 4.24
C PHE A 28 0.75 1.93 4.15
N VAL A 29 1.23 3.03 4.72
CA VAL A 29 0.51 4.30 4.81
C VAL A 29 1.30 5.39 4.12
N THR A 30 0.61 6.25 3.39
CA THR A 30 1.28 7.34 2.67
C THR A 30 1.60 8.50 3.63
N PRO A 31 2.67 9.28 3.37
CA PRO A 31 3.05 10.41 4.22
C PRO A 31 1.92 11.42 4.45
N GLY A 32 1.04 11.60 3.46
CA GLY A 32 -0.14 12.49 3.58
C GLY A 32 -1.08 12.09 4.72
N MET A 33 -1.09 10.81 5.10
CA MET A 33 -1.90 10.32 6.21
C MET A 33 -1.40 10.77 7.57
N SER A 34 -0.09 10.95 7.73
CA SER A 34 0.52 11.48 8.96
C SER A 34 0.17 12.97 9.17
N LEU A 35 -0.08 13.71 8.09
CA LEU A 35 -0.47 15.11 8.14
C LEU A 35 -1.98 15.30 8.32
N ASN A 36 -2.80 14.49 7.65
CA ASN A 36 -4.27 14.56 7.73
C ASN A 36 -4.91 13.20 7.40
N GLN A 37 -5.73 12.66 8.30
CA GLN A 37 -6.35 11.34 8.13
C GLN A 37 -7.25 11.24 6.88
N TYR A 38 -7.81 12.37 6.42
CA TYR A 38 -8.70 12.44 5.25
C TYR A 38 -7.93 12.51 3.91
N LEU A 39 -6.62 12.73 3.95
CA LEU A 39 -5.75 12.79 2.76
C LEU A 39 -4.84 11.56 2.62
N GLY A 40 -4.99 10.61 3.54
CA GLY A 40 -4.13 9.44 3.67
C GLY A 40 -4.63 8.24 2.89
N LEU A 41 -3.71 7.56 2.21
CA LEU A 41 -3.99 6.29 1.55
C LEU A 41 -3.39 5.16 2.36
N ARG A 42 -4.10 4.05 2.38
CA ARG A 42 -3.73 2.83 3.09
C ARG A 42 -3.64 1.70 2.08
N PHE A 43 -2.47 1.10 1.98
CA PHE A 43 -2.32 -0.17 1.30
C PHE A 43 -2.32 -1.28 2.34
N ILE A 44 -3.13 -2.30 2.06
CA ILE A 44 -3.26 -3.48 2.90
C ILE A 44 -2.93 -4.67 2.01
N LEU A 45 -2.04 -5.54 2.49
CA LEU A 45 -1.66 -6.77 1.81
C LEU A 45 -1.89 -7.94 2.76
N LEU A 46 -2.66 -8.92 2.29
CA LEU A 46 -2.75 -10.23 2.90
C LEU A 46 -1.68 -11.13 2.27
N HIS A 47 -0.84 -11.76 3.08
CA HIS A 47 0.22 -12.65 2.62
C HIS A 47 0.59 -13.69 3.69
N ASP A 48 1.28 -14.75 3.29
CA ASP A 48 1.86 -15.78 4.16
C ASP A 48 3.40 -15.67 4.25
N GLU A 49 4.01 -14.80 3.45
CA GLU A 49 5.46 -14.55 3.41
C GLU A 49 5.97 -13.84 4.68
N LEU A 50 7.09 -14.31 5.23
CA LEU A 50 7.73 -13.72 6.42
C LEU A 50 8.80 -12.68 6.06
N ASN A 51 9.22 -12.63 4.79
CA ASN A 51 10.21 -11.68 4.32
C ASN A 51 9.64 -10.24 4.21
N GLU A 52 9.73 -9.50 5.31
CA GLU A 52 9.29 -8.10 5.40
C GLU A 52 9.89 -7.18 4.33
N ASN A 53 11.14 -7.43 3.90
CA ASN A 53 11.82 -6.57 2.93
C ASN A 53 11.17 -6.68 1.54
N ARG A 54 10.81 -7.89 1.11
CA ARG A 54 10.12 -8.13 -0.16
C ARG A 54 8.78 -7.39 -0.20
N ILE A 55 8.01 -7.51 0.89
CA ILE A 55 6.71 -6.84 1.05
C ILE A 55 6.87 -5.31 1.06
N LYS A 56 7.88 -4.79 1.77
CA LYS A 56 8.21 -3.36 1.78
C LYS A 56 8.50 -2.84 0.38
N TYR A 57 9.34 -3.52 -0.41
CA TYR A 57 9.64 -3.12 -1.78
C TYR A 57 8.44 -3.22 -2.72
N PHE A 58 7.58 -4.23 -2.54
CA PHE A 58 6.31 -4.31 -3.27
C PHE A 58 5.41 -3.11 -3.00
N PHE A 59 5.27 -2.69 -1.73
CA PHE A 59 4.49 -1.50 -1.38
C PHE A 59 5.10 -0.23 -1.96
N GLN A 60 6.44 -0.09 -1.96
CA GLN A 60 7.12 1.07 -2.54
C GLN A 60 6.92 1.16 -4.06
N ASP A 61 7.12 0.06 -4.81
CA ASP A 61 6.91 0.02 -6.26
C ASP A 61 5.43 0.30 -6.62
N THR A 62 4.50 -0.23 -5.82
CA THR A 62 3.06 0.00 -5.99
C THR A 62 2.68 1.46 -5.69
N TYR A 63 3.28 2.05 -4.66
CA TYR A 63 3.09 3.45 -4.31
C TYR A 63 3.57 4.38 -5.43
N GLU A 64 4.72 4.11 -6.03
CA GLU A 64 5.22 4.88 -7.17
C GLU A 64 4.26 4.81 -8.37
N ALA A 65 3.70 3.63 -8.65
CA ALA A 65 2.69 3.47 -9.68
C ALA A 65 1.42 4.27 -9.36
N TYR A 66 0.99 4.29 -8.09
CA TYR A 66 -0.15 5.08 -7.64
C TYR A 66 0.08 6.58 -7.77
N ILE A 67 1.26 7.10 -7.39
CA ILE A 67 1.59 8.53 -7.53
C ILE A 67 1.41 8.98 -8.98
N LYS A 68 1.90 8.20 -9.95
CA LYS A 68 1.76 8.51 -11.38
C LYS A 68 0.31 8.59 -11.82
N LEU A 69 -0.56 7.76 -11.25
CA LEU A 69 -2.01 7.84 -11.47
C LEU A 69 -2.60 9.09 -10.81
N ALA A 70 -2.22 9.37 -9.56
CA ALA A 70 -2.73 10.48 -8.78
C ALA A 70 -2.29 11.87 -9.28
N LEU A 71 -1.21 11.94 -10.06
CA LEU A 71 -0.77 13.15 -10.76
C LEU A 71 -1.64 13.48 -11.99
N ASN A 72 -2.50 12.56 -12.43
CA ASN A 72 -3.45 12.85 -13.48
C ASN A 72 -4.54 13.80 -12.94
N PRO A 73 -4.74 14.99 -13.53
CA PRO A 73 -5.75 15.96 -13.05
C PRO A 73 -7.19 15.44 -13.19
N PHE A 74 -7.43 14.40 -13.97
CA PHE A 74 -8.73 13.75 -14.13
C PHE A 74 -8.93 12.56 -13.19
N PHE A 75 -7.95 12.26 -12.32
CA PHE A 75 -8.07 11.18 -11.36
C PHE A 75 -8.75 11.66 -10.07
N GLU A 76 -9.91 11.09 -9.79
CA GLU A 76 -10.64 11.34 -8.55
C GLU A 76 -10.18 10.35 -7.48
N ARG A 77 -9.55 10.86 -6.41
CA ARG A 77 -8.91 10.04 -5.36
C ARG A 77 -9.90 9.19 -4.56
N ASP A 78 -11.13 9.67 -4.42
CA ASP A 78 -12.19 9.02 -3.63
C ASP A 78 -13.00 8.00 -4.45
N LYS A 79 -12.65 7.81 -5.73
CA LYS A 79 -13.31 6.84 -6.62
C LYS A 79 -12.46 5.59 -6.82
N PRO A 80 -13.10 4.43 -7.10
CA PRO A 80 -12.38 3.21 -7.40
C PRO A 80 -11.50 3.37 -8.65
N ILE A 81 -10.28 2.82 -8.59
CA ILE A 81 -9.33 2.85 -9.70
C ILE A 81 -9.77 1.85 -10.78
N ASN A 82 -10.39 2.35 -11.85
CA ASN A 82 -10.87 1.52 -12.97
C ASN A 82 -9.89 1.44 -14.15
N SER A 83 -8.63 1.83 -13.96
CA SER A 83 -7.63 1.88 -15.05
C SER A 83 -7.07 0.48 -15.38
N PRO A 84 -7.26 -0.05 -16.61
CA PRO A 84 -6.70 -1.33 -17.01
C PRO A 84 -5.17 -1.30 -17.10
N SER A 85 -4.60 -0.13 -17.43
CA SER A 85 -3.15 0.07 -17.52
C SER A 85 -2.50 0.04 -16.14
N PHE A 86 -3.16 0.64 -15.13
CA PHE A 86 -2.72 0.58 -13.74
C PHE A 86 -2.77 -0.86 -13.22
N SER A 87 -3.88 -1.56 -13.44
CA SER A 87 -4.05 -2.97 -13.03
C SER A 87 -2.95 -3.87 -13.61
N ARG A 88 -2.68 -3.75 -14.93
CA ARG A 88 -1.57 -4.48 -15.59
C ARG A 88 -0.19 -4.09 -15.08
N ARG A 89 -0.01 -2.87 -14.56
CA ARG A 89 1.26 -2.43 -13.96
C ARG A 89 1.46 -3.06 -12.59
N VAL A 90 0.43 -3.04 -11.74
CA VAL A 90 0.46 -3.66 -10.41
C VAL A 90 0.64 -5.17 -10.51
N GLN A 91 -0.03 -5.85 -11.45
CA GLN A 91 0.20 -7.29 -11.69
C GLN A 91 1.65 -7.60 -12.07
N ARG A 92 2.29 -6.78 -12.91
CA ARG A 92 3.72 -6.95 -13.24
C ARG A 92 4.63 -6.75 -12.03
N ILE A 93 4.31 -5.79 -11.17
CA ILE A 93 5.02 -5.56 -9.91
C ILE A 93 4.82 -6.77 -8.98
N ALA A 94 3.61 -7.30 -8.87
CA ALA A 94 3.31 -8.49 -8.09
C ALA A 94 4.12 -9.70 -8.60
N ASN A 95 4.15 -9.95 -9.90
CA ASN A 95 4.94 -11.05 -10.48
C ASN A 95 6.44 -10.86 -10.26
N LYS A 96 6.95 -9.62 -10.27
CA LYS A 96 8.36 -9.33 -9.97
C LYS A 96 8.72 -9.67 -8.52
N HIS A 97 7.81 -9.43 -7.58
CA HIS A 97 8.07 -9.59 -6.15
C HIS A 97 7.58 -10.92 -5.57
N PHE A 98 6.58 -11.57 -6.13
CA PHE A 98 5.94 -12.79 -5.60
C PHE A 98 5.77 -13.91 -6.64
N GLY A 99 6.09 -13.65 -7.90
CA GLY A 99 6.06 -14.66 -8.97
C GLY A 99 7.37 -15.42 -9.13
#